data_AF-A0A366ZJM6-F1
#
_entry.id   AF-A0A366ZJM6-F1
#
_cell.length_a   1.000
_cell.length_b   1.000
_cell.length_c   1.000
_cell.angle_alpha   90.00
_cell.angle_beta   90.00
_cell.angle_gamma   90.00
#
_symmetry.space_group_name_H-M   'P 1'
#
loop_
_entity.id
_entity.type
_entity.pdbx_description
1 polymer ?
#
loop_
_entity_poly.entity_id
_entity_poly.type
_entity_poly.pdbx_seq_one_letter_code
_entity_poly.pdbx_strand_id
1 'polypeptide(L)'
;MLVRMDPVSVCARPVLRRDAQALIGVLATLEALAMVSQLDADLVDRLSRRFASLGLMAEGGTEREFRQALADLNQRMRYALGEYDDPPQSLPVP
;
A
#
# COMPACT_ATOMS: atom_id res chain seq x y z
N MET A 1 7.38 -3.62 27.45
CA MET A 1 8.16 -3.11 26.30
C MET A 1 7.25 -2.16 25.54
N LEU A 2 7.40 -0.85 25.72
CA LEU A 2 6.55 0.14 25.04
C LEU A 2 7.04 0.25 23.59
N VAL A 3 6.22 -0.20 22.65
CA VAL A 3 6.41 0.09 21.23
C VAL A 3 6.28 1.61 21.08
N ARG A 4 7.39 2.31 20.82
CA ARG A 4 7.32 3.68 20.31
C ARG A 4 6.65 3.59 18.95
N MET A 5 5.38 3.97 18.86
CA MET A 5 4.82 4.45 17.60
C MET A 5 5.56 5.74 17.30
N ASP A 6 6.46 5.71 16.32
CA ASP A 6 7.08 6.92 15.84
C ASP A 6 5.96 7.86 15.34
N PRO A 7 5.98 9.16 15.72
CA PRO A 7 5.07 10.14 15.14
C PRO A 7 5.22 10.07 13.63
N VAL A 8 4.09 10.13 12.89
CA VAL A 8 3.99 10.00 11.42
C VAL A 8 5.19 10.64 10.74
N SER A 9 6.25 9.85 10.54
CA SER A 9 7.52 10.38 10.07
C SER A 9 7.38 10.51 8.57
N VAL A 10 7.08 11.72 8.12
CA VAL A 10 7.08 12.03 6.69
C VAL A 10 8.47 11.73 6.13
N CYS A 11 8.54 11.27 4.88
CA CYS A 11 9.81 11.08 4.22
C CYS A 11 10.58 12.42 4.20
N ALA A 12 11.86 12.38 4.56
CA ALA A 12 12.70 13.58 4.60
C ALA A 12 12.85 14.28 3.23
N ARG A 13 12.57 13.56 2.15
CA ARG A 13 12.57 14.07 0.77
C ARG A 13 11.26 13.69 0.10
N PRO A 14 10.63 14.62 -0.64
CA PRO A 14 9.42 14.32 -1.38
C PRO A 14 9.70 13.33 -2.52
N VAL A 15 8.68 12.58 -2.91
CA VAL A 15 8.74 11.72 -4.11
C VAL A 15 8.64 12.61 -5.35
N LEU A 16 9.51 12.39 -6.35
CA LEU A 16 9.41 13.12 -7.61
C LEU A 16 8.11 12.73 -8.34
N ARG A 17 7.49 13.70 -9.03
CA ARG A 17 6.24 13.48 -9.78
C ARG A 17 6.31 12.24 -10.70
N ARG A 18 7.40 12.10 -11.45
CA ARG A 18 7.63 10.96 -12.35
C ARG A 18 7.67 9.63 -11.61
N ASP A 19 8.33 9.60 -10.45
CA ASP A 19 8.51 8.38 -9.69
C ASP A 19 7.20 7.99 -8.98
N ALA A 20 6.43 8.97 -8.50
CA ALA A 20 5.07 8.74 -7.98
C ALA A 20 4.15 8.16 -9.07
N GLN A 21 4.17 8.72 -10.29
CA GLN A 21 3.41 8.18 -11.42
C GLN A 21 3.80 6.73 -11.76
N ALA A 22 5.10 6.42 -11.77
CA ALA A 22 5.58 5.07 -11.99
C ALA A 22 5.10 4.10 -10.89
N LEU A 23 5.20 4.50 -9.63
CA LEU A 23 4.75 3.69 -8.49
C LEU A 23 3.24 3.46 -8.50
N ILE A 24 2.43 4.47 -8.86
CA ILE A 24 0.99 4.31 -9.05
C ILE A 24 0.69 3.26 -10.12
N GLY A 25 1.42 3.27 -11.25
CA GLY A 25 1.27 2.27 -12.31
C GLY A 25 1.61 0.86 -11.86
N VAL A 26 2.69 0.69 -11.08
CA VAL A 26 3.09 -0.59 -10.50
C VAL A 26 2.04 -1.10 -9.51
N LEU A 27 1.58 -0.24 -8.59
CA LEU A 27 0.57 -0.60 -7.59
C LEU A 27 -0.76 -0.97 -8.24
N ALA A 28 -1.22 -0.19 -9.21
CA ALA A 28 -2.44 -0.49 -9.97
C ALA A 28 -2.36 -1.85 -10.71
N THR A 29 -1.17 -2.19 -11.24
CA THR A 29 -0.94 -3.50 -11.89
C THR A 29 -1.00 -4.65 -10.88
N LEU A 30 -0.37 -4.48 -9.71
CA LEU A 30 -0.42 -5.48 -8.63
C LEU A 30 -1.84 -5.66 -8.08
N GLU A 31 -2.59 -4.58 -7.91
CA GLU A 31 -4.01 -4.63 -7.51
C GLU A 31 -4.84 -5.42 -8.50
N ALA A 32 -4.71 -5.12 -9.80
CA ALA A 32 -5.46 -5.82 -10.85
C ALA A 32 -5.15 -7.32 -10.86
N LEU A 33 -3.87 -7.70 -10.77
CA LEU A 33 -3.45 -9.10 -10.70
C LEU A 33 -3.94 -9.79 -9.41
N ALA A 34 -3.92 -9.09 -8.28
CA ALA A 34 -4.43 -9.60 -7.00
C ALA A 34 -5.94 -9.83 -7.06
N MET A 35 -6.71 -8.94 -7.69
CA MET A 35 -8.16 -9.06 -7.83
C MET A 35 -8.59 -10.31 -8.59
N VAL A 36 -7.76 -10.81 -9.51
CA VAL A 36 -8.04 -12.01 -10.31
C VAL A 36 -7.24 -13.23 -9.85
N SER A 37 -6.63 -13.17 -8.66
CA SER A 37 -5.79 -14.22 -8.07
C SER A 37 -4.70 -14.73 -9.02
N GLN A 38 -4.10 -13.83 -9.80
CA GLN A 38 -3.00 -14.13 -10.75
C GLN A 38 -1.62 -13.76 -10.22
N LEU A 39 -1.52 -13.29 -8.97
CA LEU A 39 -0.22 -13.12 -8.32
C LEU A 39 0.32 -14.48 -7.85
N ASP A 40 1.60 -14.71 -8.11
CA ASP A 40 2.35 -15.81 -7.57
C ASP A 40 2.27 -15.86 -6.03
N ALA A 41 2.01 -17.04 -5.46
CA ALA A 41 1.77 -17.20 -4.03
C ALA A 41 2.99 -16.80 -3.18
N ASP A 42 4.21 -17.11 -3.65
CA ASP A 42 5.45 -16.72 -2.98
C ASP A 42 5.67 -15.21 -3.01
N LEU A 43 5.24 -14.54 -4.08
CA LEU A 43 5.24 -13.07 -4.15
C LEU A 43 4.23 -12.47 -3.17
N VAL A 44 3.00 -12.98 -3.12
CA VAL A 44 1.96 -12.52 -2.17
C VAL A 44 2.47 -12.67 -0.74
N ASP A 45 2.99 -13.82 -0.37
CA ASP A 45 3.50 -14.09 0.97
C ASP A 45 4.67 -13.16 1.37
N ARG A 46 5.60 -12.90 0.45
CA ARG A 46 6.69 -11.92 0.67
C ARG A 46 6.17 -10.50 0.86
N LEU A 47 5.21 -10.06 0.04
CA LEU A 47 4.63 -8.72 0.14
C LEU A 47 3.78 -8.57 1.41
N SER A 48 2.98 -9.57 1.76
CA SER A 48 2.16 -9.60 2.98
C SER A 48 3.02 -9.50 4.23
N ARG A 49 4.11 -10.27 4.33
CA ARG A 49 5.08 -10.13 5.44
C ARG A 49 5.68 -8.72 5.50
N ARG A 50 6.00 -8.15 4.34
CA ARG A 50 6.54 -6.78 4.28
C ARG A 50 5.51 -5.77 4.76
N PHE A 51 4.27 -5.89 4.34
CA PHE A 51 3.17 -5.00 4.74
C PHE A 51 2.88 -5.12 6.23
N ALA A 52 2.83 -6.33 6.78
CA ALA A 52 2.69 -6.57 8.21
C ALA A 52 3.84 -5.94 9.02
N SER A 53 5.09 -6.07 8.55
CA SER A 53 6.26 -5.46 9.22
C SER A 53 6.22 -3.93 9.26
N LEU A 54 5.46 -3.30 8.37
CA LEU A 54 5.25 -1.85 8.28
C LEU A 54 3.92 -1.41 8.91
N GLY A 55 3.15 -2.33 9.50
CA GLY A 55 1.84 -2.05 10.08
C GLY A 55 0.75 -1.71 9.06
N LEU A 56 0.95 -2.07 7.79
CA LEU A 56 -0.04 -1.82 6.72
C LEU A 56 -1.16 -2.87 6.71
N MET A 57 -0.94 -4.02 7.34
CA MET A 57 -1.94 -5.07 7.58
C MET A 57 -1.55 -5.89 8.82
N ALA A 58 -2.46 -6.75 9.31
CA ALA A 58 -2.17 -7.67 10.40
C ALA A 58 -1.21 -8.79 9.96
N GLU A 59 -0.41 -9.31 10.90
CA GLU A 59 0.39 -10.52 10.68
C GLU A 59 -0.54 -11.72 10.41
N GLY A 60 -0.25 -12.48 9.35
CA GLY A 60 -1.12 -13.58 8.91
C GLY A 60 -2.45 -13.11 8.30
N GLY A 61 -2.58 -11.83 7.93
CA GLY A 61 -3.78 -11.28 7.33
C GLY A 61 -4.20 -11.99 6.04
N THR A 62 -5.50 -11.93 5.77
CA THR A 62 -6.20 -12.56 4.65
C THR A 62 -5.82 -11.94 3.30
N GLU A 63 -6.13 -12.66 2.21
CA GLU A 63 -6.01 -12.12 0.84
C GLU A 63 -6.77 -10.81 0.65
N ARG A 64 -7.93 -10.67 1.31
CA ARG A 64 -8.70 -9.42 1.28
C ARG A 64 -7.95 -8.28 1.96
N GLU A 65 -7.32 -8.52 3.11
CA GLU A 65 -6.52 -7.51 3.80
C GLU A 65 -5.26 -7.14 3.00
N PHE A 66 -4.65 -8.09 2.30
CA PHE A 66 -3.57 -7.82 1.36
C PHE A 66 -4.03 -6.91 0.20
N ARG A 67 -5.16 -7.23 -0.43
CA ARG A 67 -5.76 -6.40 -1.48
C ARG A 67 -6.12 -5.00 -0.97
N GLN A 68 -6.65 -4.90 0.24
CA GLN A 68 -6.95 -3.62 0.89
C GLN A 68 -5.68 -2.79 1.09
N ALA A 69 -4.61 -3.40 1.60
CA ALA A 69 -3.35 -2.70 1.86
C ALA A 69 -2.70 -2.17 0.57
N LEU A 70 -2.80 -2.92 -0.54
CA LEU A 70 -2.38 -2.45 -1.86
C LEU A 70 -3.17 -1.22 -2.30
N ALA A 71 -4.51 -1.33 -2.28
CA ALA A 71 -5.41 -0.23 -2.65
C ALA A 71 -5.12 1.04 -1.83
N ASP A 72 -5.01 0.90 -0.50
CA ASP A 72 -4.72 2.04 0.39
C ASP A 72 -3.35 2.67 0.11
N LEU A 73 -2.34 1.86 -0.22
CA LEU A 73 -1.02 2.38 -0.57
C LEU A 73 -1.03 3.15 -1.90
N ASN A 74 -1.77 2.66 -2.89
CA ASN A 74 -1.94 3.34 -4.17
C ASN A 74 -2.68 4.67 -4.02
N GLN A 75 -3.77 4.69 -3.25
CA GLN A 75 -4.49 5.93 -2.96
C GLN A 75 -3.61 6.95 -2.24
N ARG A 76 -2.79 6.52 -1.26
CA ARG A 76 -1.82 7.42 -0.61
C ARG A 76 -0.75 7.94 -1.56
N MET A 77 -0.34 7.17 -2.57
CA MET A 77 0.60 7.63 -3.59
C MET A 77 -0.03 8.65 -4.55
N ARG A 78 -1.31 8.46 -4.91
CA ARG A 78 -2.11 9.43 -5.67
C ARG A 78 -2.30 10.75 -4.91
N TYR A 79 -2.53 10.67 -3.59
CA TYR A 79 -2.52 11.83 -2.72
C TYR A 79 -1.15 12.53 -2.73
N ALA A 80 -0.05 11.79 -2.59
CA ALA A 80 1.30 12.36 -2.67
C ALA A 80 1.61 13.00 -4.04
N LEU A 81 0.98 12.53 -5.13
CA LEU A 81 1.06 13.13 -6.46
C LEU A 81 0.25 14.43 -6.59
N GLY A 82 -0.69 14.66 -5.67
CA GLY A 82 -1.61 15.81 -5.67
C GLY A 82 -2.91 15.58 -6.45
N GLU A 83 -3.38 14.34 -6.57
CA GLU A 83 -4.71 14.06 -7.19
C GLU A 83 -5.89 14.41 -6.26
N TYR A 84 -5.64 14.54 -4.95
CA TYR A 84 -6.64 14.87 -3.95
C TYR A 84 -6.15 16.00 -3.04
N ASP A 85 -7.06 16.87 -2.60
CA ASP A 85 -6.75 17.92 -1.63
C ASP A 85 -6.61 17.37 -0.20
N ASP A 86 -7.37 16.33 0.13
CA ASP A 86 -7.40 15.67 1.44
C ASP A 86 -6.83 14.23 1.39
N PRO A 87 -6.24 13.72 2.49
CA PRO A 87 -5.81 12.34 2.58
C PRO A 87 -6.96 11.35 2.32
N PRO A 88 -6.73 10.28 1.54
CA PRO A 88 -7.78 9.34 1.18
C PRO A 88 -8.19 8.50 2.40
N GLN A 89 -9.50 8.24 2.51
CA GLN A 89 -10.02 7.25 3.43
C GLN A 89 -9.81 5.84 2.85
N SER A 90 -9.58 4.85 3.72
CA SER A 90 -9.54 3.45 3.31
C SER A 90 -10.95 3.01 2.91
N LEU A 91 -11.13 2.66 1.63
CA LEU A 91 -12.40 2.20 1.08
C LEU A 91 -12.37 0.67 0.92
N PRO A 92 -13.37 -0.07 1.43
CA PRO A 92 -13.36 -1.52 1.37
C PRO A 92 -13.23 -2.06 -0.06
N VAL A 93 -12.24 -2.94 -0.27
CA VAL A 93 -12.13 -3.70 -1.52
C VAL A 93 -13.18 -4.82 -1.58
N PRO A 94 -13.75 -5.12 -2.77
CA PRO A 94 -14.69 -6.22 -2.99
C PRO A 94 -14.12 -7.59 -2.60
#